data_AF-A0A4Y2E4S7-F1
#
_entry.id   AF-A0A4Y2E4S7-F1
#
_cell.length_a   1.000
_cell.length_b   1.000
_cell.length_c   1.000
_cell.angle_alpha   90.00
_cell.angle_beta   90.00
_cell.angle_gamma   90.00
#
_symmetry.space_group_name_H-M   'P 1'
#
loop_
_entity.id
_entity.type
_entity.pdbx_description
1 polymer ?
#
loop_
_entity_poly.entity_id
_entity_poly.type
_entity_poly.pdbx_seq_one_letter_code
_entity_poly.pdbx_strand_id
1 'polypeptide(L)'
;MEAIEVYHNANAIMKKASMTLTKWNSNSPVLRKEYETDKHKDSTPLCDSSSKVLGLEWDTHKDVFSFSAQDIIDFIQENAQTKRCVLKAVSRIFDPLGFLAPYVIQAKVLFQDLWLIGIDWDKPIPLELQSKWNKCHEQLKELPKIQIPRWYFSTDVETSHEWELYCFNDSSQSAYGSVVYLKI
;
A
#
# COMPACT_ATOMS: atom_id res chain seq x y z
N MET A 1 12.40 10.22 -22.33
CA MET A 1 13.41 9.61 -23.20
C MET A 1 14.08 8.43 -22.51
N GLU A 2 14.58 8.59 -21.28
CA GLU A 2 15.28 7.53 -20.53
C GLU A 2 14.47 6.24 -20.32
N ALA A 3 13.20 6.31 -19.93
CA ALA A 3 12.41 5.10 -19.63
C ALA A 3 12.12 4.21 -20.86
N ILE A 4 12.05 4.77 -22.07
CA ILE A 4 11.90 4.02 -23.33
C ILE A 4 13.21 3.29 -23.67
N GLU A 5 14.33 3.98 -23.51
CA GLU A 5 15.64 3.38 -23.70
C GLU A 5 15.87 2.20 -22.73
N VAL A 6 15.52 2.37 -21.45
CA VAL A 6 15.59 1.29 -20.46
C VAL A 6 14.73 0.09 -20.87
N TYR A 7 13.52 0.33 -21.39
CA TYR A 7 12.63 -0.73 -21.88
C TYR A 7 13.26 -1.52 -23.03
N HIS A 8 13.82 -0.86 -24.04
CA HIS A 8 14.47 -1.54 -25.16
C HIS A 8 15.76 -2.27 -24.73
N ASN A 9 16.57 -1.65 -23.89
CA ASN A 9 17.80 -2.26 -23.39
C ASN A 9 17.50 -3.52 -22.57
N ALA A 10 16.49 -3.48 -21.70
CA ALA A 10 16.05 -4.65 -20.93
C ALA A 10 15.56 -5.77 -21.85
N ASN A 11 14.74 -5.46 -22.86
CA ASN A 11 14.29 -6.45 -23.85
C ASN A 11 15.45 -7.07 -24.63
N ALA A 12 16.42 -6.25 -25.06
CA ALA A 12 17.60 -6.73 -25.78
C ALA A 12 18.45 -7.69 -24.92
N ILE A 13 18.63 -7.39 -23.63
CA ILE A 13 19.35 -8.24 -22.68
C ILE A 13 18.60 -9.57 -22.47
N MET A 14 17.29 -9.52 -22.20
CA MET A 14 16.48 -10.73 -21.98
C MET A 14 16.46 -11.63 -23.21
N LYS A 15 16.36 -11.04 -24.41
CA LYS A 15 16.39 -11.77 -25.68
C LYS A 15 17.73 -12.47 -25.91
N LYS A 16 18.86 -11.88 -25.52
CA LYS A 16 20.18 -12.55 -25.56
C LYS A 16 20.23 -13.80 -24.67
N ALA A 17 19.45 -13.83 -23.59
CA ALA A 17 19.28 -14.99 -22.73
C ALA A 17 18.15 -15.94 -23.18
N SER A 18 17.57 -15.74 -24.38
CA SER A 18 16.40 -16.48 -24.87
C SER A 18 15.18 -16.39 -23.94
N MET A 19 15.06 -15.29 -23.18
CA MET A 19 13.94 -15.01 -22.29
C MET A 19 13.07 -13.88 -22.84
N THR A 20 11.76 -13.99 -22.63
CA THR A 20 10.81 -12.91 -22.92
C THR A 20 10.61 -12.08 -21.65
N LEU A 21 10.80 -10.77 -21.76
CA LEU A 21 10.49 -9.84 -20.69
C LEU A 21 8.97 -9.76 -20.51
N THR A 22 8.51 -9.98 -19.28
CA THR A 22 7.08 -9.95 -18.93
C THR A 22 6.85 -9.04 -17.74
N LYS A 23 5.58 -8.68 -17.49
CA LYS A 23 5.15 -7.85 -16.35
C LYS A 23 5.76 -6.45 -16.32
N TRP A 24 6.08 -5.88 -17.48
CA TRP A 24 6.40 -4.46 -17.55
C TRP A 24 5.14 -3.63 -17.34
N ASN A 25 5.27 -2.52 -16.61
CA ASN A 25 4.17 -1.57 -16.46
C ASN A 25 4.68 -0.13 -16.39
N SER A 26 3.85 0.82 -16.80
CA SER A 26 4.23 2.24 -16.83
C SER A 26 3.00 3.13 -16.72
N ASN A 27 3.15 4.27 -16.03
CA ASN A 27 2.16 5.35 -16.09
C ASN A 27 2.25 6.16 -17.40
N SER A 28 3.29 6.00 -18.22
CA SER A 28 3.43 6.72 -19.49
C SER A 28 2.57 6.10 -20.59
N PRO A 29 1.68 6.88 -21.25
CA PRO A 29 0.88 6.38 -22.37
C PRO A 29 1.73 5.92 -23.57
N VAL A 30 2.86 6.58 -23.82
CA VAL A 30 3.77 6.24 -24.92
C VAL A 30 4.37 4.85 -24.72
N LEU A 31 4.92 4.61 -23.52
CA LEU A 31 5.50 3.31 -23.16
C LEU A 31 4.45 2.19 -23.13
N ARG A 32 3.23 2.48 -22.66
CA ARG A 32 2.13 1.51 -22.68
C ARG A 32 1.80 1.06 -24.10
N LYS A 33 1.66 2.02 -25.02
CA LYS A 33 1.37 1.73 -26.44
C LYS A 33 2.50 0.93 -27.10
N GLU A 34 3.74 1.25 -26.78
CA GLU A 34 4.91 0.54 -27.29
C GLU A 34 4.96 -0.92 -26.80
N TYR A 35 4.75 -1.13 -25.49
CA TYR A 35 4.64 -2.47 -24.91
C TYR A 35 3.48 -3.28 -25.49
N GLU A 36 2.32 -2.66 -25.71
CA GLU A 36 1.17 -3.30 -26.36
C GLU A 36 1.48 -3.73 -27.79
N THR A 37 2.27 -2.95 -28.52
CA THR A 37 2.70 -3.24 -29.89
C THR A 37 3.69 -4.42 -29.94
N ASP A 38 4.54 -4.53 -28.91
CA ASP A 38 5.52 -5.61 -28.75
C ASP A 38 4.92 -6.95 -28.29
N LYS A 39 3.64 -6.99 -27.88
CA LYS A 39 3.02 -8.22 -27.37
C LYS A 39 2.99 -9.33 -28.43
N HIS A 40 3.86 -10.31 -28.25
CA HIS A 40 3.62 -11.68 -28.70
C HIS A 40 2.38 -12.25 -27.97
N LYS A 41 1.54 -12.96 -28.73
CA LYS A 41 0.17 -13.45 -28.44
C LYS A 41 -0.05 -14.25 -27.13
N ASP A 42 0.97 -14.53 -26.34
CA ASP A 42 0.89 -15.35 -25.11
C ASP A 42 0.99 -14.54 -23.80
N SER A 43 0.98 -13.21 -23.88
CA SER A 43 1.11 -12.37 -22.70
C SER A 43 -0.27 -12.08 -22.10
N THR A 44 -0.43 -12.38 -20.81
CA THR A 44 -1.53 -11.90 -19.97
C THR A 44 -1.90 -10.45 -20.30
N PRO A 45 -3.19 -10.07 -20.25
CA PRO A 45 -3.60 -8.69 -20.46
C PRO A 45 -2.72 -7.75 -19.61
N LEU A 46 -2.51 -6.51 -20.08
CA LEU A 46 -2.08 -5.50 -19.11
C LEU A 46 -3.05 -5.63 -17.94
N CYS A 47 -2.55 -5.74 -16.72
CA CYS A 47 -3.41 -5.80 -15.57
C CYS A 47 -4.18 -4.49 -15.56
N ASP A 48 -5.40 -4.53 -16.10
CA ASP A 48 -6.29 -3.39 -16.19
C ASP A 48 -6.41 -2.87 -14.76
N SER A 49 -5.90 -1.66 -14.55
CA SER A 49 -6.00 -0.83 -13.34
C SER A 49 -5.23 -1.20 -12.06
N SER A 50 -4.65 -2.40 -11.84
CA SER A 50 -3.99 -2.70 -10.54
C SER A 50 -2.74 -3.57 -10.61
N SER A 51 -1.59 -2.97 -10.94
CA SER A 51 -0.31 -3.64 -10.73
C SER A 51 0.18 -3.48 -9.29
N LYS A 52 0.86 -4.47 -8.72
CA LYS A 52 1.52 -4.29 -7.42
C LYS A 52 2.94 -3.76 -7.61
N VAL A 53 3.27 -2.66 -6.95
CA VAL A 53 4.64 -2.11 -6.86
C VAL A 53 5.05 -2.09 -5.40
N LEU A 54 6.18 -2.73 -5.09
CA LEU A 54 6.66 -2.93 -3.73
C LEU A 54 5.63 -3.61 -2.80
N GLY A 55 4.60 -4.27 -3.33
CA GLY A 55 3.51 -4.89 -2.57
C GLY A 55 2.26 -4.01 -2.39
N LEU A 56 2.31 -2.73 -2.78
CA LEU A 56 1.17 -1.81 -2.82
C LEU A 56 0.48 -1.88 -4.17
N GLU A 57 -0.84 -1.69 -4.20
CA GLU A 57 -1.57 -1.55 -5.46
C GLU A 57 -1.28 -0.19 -6.09
N TRP A 58 -1.01 -0.19 -7.39
CA TRP A 58 -0.72 0.99 -8.18
C TRP A 58 -1.61 1.02 -9.42
N ASP A 59 -2.44 2.05 -9.49
CA ASP A 59 -3.19 2.43 -10.68
C ASP A 59 -2.29 3.27 -11.58
N THR A 60 -1.82 2.67 -12.67
CA THR A 60 -0.93 3.32 -13.64
C THR A 60 -1.61 4.38 -14.50
N HIS A 61 -2.95 4.39 -14.57
CA HIS A 61 -3.67 5.39 -15.34
C HIS A 61 -3.80 6.69 -14.55
N LYS A 62 -4.14 6.59 -13.27
CA LYS A 62 -4.25 7.74 -12.36
C LYS A 62 -2.93 8.10 -11.67
N ASP A 63 -1.96 7.20 -11.73
CA ASP A 63 -0.67 7.29 -11.05
C ASP A 63 -0.78 7.44 -9.52
N VAL A 64 -1.66 6.64 -8.92
CA VAL A 64 -1.93 6.64 -7.47
C VAL A 64 -1.71 5.25 -6.87
N PHE A 65 -1.24 5.23 -5.63
CA PHE A 65 -1.29 4.04 -4.78
C PHE A 65 -2.68 3.89 -4.16
N SER A 66 -3.16 2.65 -4.10
CA SER A 66 -4.40 2.25 -3.43
C SER A 66 -4.15 1.11 -2.44
N PHE A 67 -5.13 0.88 -1.55
CA PHE A 67 -5.01 -0.11 -0.49
C PHE A 67 -6.28 -0.97 -0.40
N SER A 68 -6.16 -2.27 -0.67
CA SER A 68 -7.24 -3.22 -0.40
C SER A 68 -7.21 -3.70 1.05
N ALA A 69 -8.39 -3.84 1.64
CA ALA A 69 -8.58 -4.40 2.98
C ALA A 69 -9.50 -5.63 2.99
N GLN A 70 -10.01 -6.04 1.82
CA GLN A 70 -11.04 -7.07 1.73
C GLN A 70 -10.57 -8.40 2.33
N ASP A 71 -9.37 -8.85 1.97
CA ASP A 71 -8.75 -10.07 2.52
C ASP A 71 -8.63 -10.04 4.05
N ILE A 72 -8.44 -8.85 4.64
CA ILE A 72 -8.32 -8.68 6.09
C ILE A 72 -9.71 -8.72 6.74
N ILE A 73 -10.68 -8.04 6.13
CA ILE A 73 -12.07 -8.00 6.58
C ILE A 73 -12.67 -9.41 6.57
N ASP A 74 -12.51 -10.14 5.46
CA ASP A 74 -13.02 -11.51 5.33
C ASP A 74 -12.34 -12.43 6.35
N PHE A 75 -11.02 -12.32 6.51
CA PHE A 75 -10.29 -13.06 7.54
C PHE A 75 -10.83 -12.78 8.95
N ILE A 76 -11.12 -11.53 9.29
CA ILE A 76 -11.70 -11.17 10.59
C ILE A 76 -13.09 -11.80 10.75
N GLN A 77 -13.94 -11.74 9.72
CA GLN A 77 -15.32 -12.25 9.79
C GLN A 77 -15.39 -13.78 9.94
N GLU A 78 -14.48 -14.51 9.28
CA GLU A 78 -14.47 -15.98 9.28
C GLU A 78 -13.82 -16.60 10.53
N ASN A 79 -13.13 -15.81 11.35
CA ASN A 79 -12.33 -16.32 12.46
C ASN A 79 -12.86 -15.89 13.83
N ALA A 80 -12.49 -16.65 14.86
CA ALA A 80 -12.77 -16.26 16.24
C ALA A 80 -11.99 -14.99 16.61
N GLN A 81 -12.65 -14.07 17.32
CA GLN A 81 -12.09 -12.78 17.73
C GLN A 81 -11.17 -12.98 18.95
N THR A 82 -9.97 -13.51 18.71
CA THR A 82 -8.96 -13.83 19.71
C THR A 82 -7.72 -12.95 19.60
N LYS A 83 -6.85 -12.96 20.62
CA LYS A 83 -5.56 -12.27 20.58
C LYS A 83 -4.71 -12.67 19.37
N ARG A 84 -4.70 -13.97 19.03
CA ARG A 84 -4.03 -14.49 17.84
C ARG A 84 -4.63 -13.93 16.55
N CYS A 85 -5.96 -13.82 16.48
CA CYS A 85 -6.66 -13.25 15.33
C CYS A 85 -6.28 -11.78 15.12
N VAL A 86 -6.29 -10.98 16.19
CA VAL A 86 -5.87 -9.57 16.13
C VAL A 86 -4.47 -9.44 15.55
N LEU A 87 -3.49 -10.16 16.10
CA LEU A 87 -2.11 -10.12 15.58
C LEU A 87 -2.05 -10.50 14.10
N LYS A 88 -2.73 -11.59 13.72
CA LYS A 88 -2.80 -12.06 12.34
C LYS A 88 -3.42 -11.02 11.41
N ALA A 89 -4.45 -10.30 11.85
CA ALA A 89 -5.08 -9.24 11.07
C ALA A 89 -4.15 -8.04 10.92
N VAL A 90 -3.52 -7.57 12.00
CA VAL A 90 -2.56 -6.44 11.96
C VAL A 90 -1.39 -6.74 11.02
N SER A 91 -0.82 -7.95 11.09
CA SER A 91 0.30 -8.35 10.24
C SER A 91 -0.03 -8.49 8.75
N ARG A 92 -1.32 -8.52 8.37
CA ARG A 92 -1.74 -8.51 6.96
C ARG A 92 -1.75 -7.10 6.36
N ILE A 93 -1.73 -6.05 7.19
CA ILE A 93 -1.66 -4.68 6.70
C ILE A 93 -0.23 -4.44 6.20
N PHE A 94 -0.09 -4.38 4.89
CA PHE A 94 1.20 -4.14 4.24
C PHE A 94 1.36 -2.64 3.93
N ASP A 95 2.19 -1.97 4.73
CA ASP A 95 2.43 -0.52 4.64
C ASP A 95 3.92 -0.19 4.77
N PRO A 96 4.72 -0.41 3.71
CA PRO A 96 6.16 -0.18 3.74
C PRO A 96 6.54 1.31 3.81
N LEU A 97 5.62 2.21 3.42
CA LEU A 97 5.87 3.65 3.34
C LEU A 97 5.25 4.45 4.49
N GLY A 98 4.46 3.80 5.36
CA GLY A 98 3.83 4.44 6.51
C GLY A 98 2.56 5.23 6.18
N PHE A 99 1.98 5.08 4.98
CA PHE A 99 0.76 5.79 4.57
C PHE A 99 -0.46 5.41 5.42
N LEU A 100 -0.48 4.17 5.92
CA LEU A 100 -1.53 3.63 6.76
C LEU A 100 -1.14 3.65 8.25
N ALA A 101 -0.08 4.35 8.62
CA ALA A 101 0.40 4.43 10.01
C ALA A 101 -0.72 4.77 11.03
N PRO A 102 -1.66 5.71 10.77
CA PRO A 102 -2.78 5.99 11.68
C PRO A 102 -3.71 4.80 11.95
N TYR A 103 -3.81 3.87 11.01
CA TYR A 103 -4.60 2.64 11.14
C TYR A 103 -3.79 1.55 11.84
N VAL A 104 -2.55 1.34 11.38
CA VAL A 104 -1.64 0.32 11.91
C VAL A 104 -1.38 0.56 13.40
N ILE A 105 -1.22 1.81 13.82
CA ILE A 105 -0.93 2.13 15.22
C ILE A 105 -2.09 1.78 16.15
N GLN A 106 -3.34 2.04 15.76
CA GLN A 106 -4.51 1.70 16.56
C GLN A 106 -4.62 0.19 16.78
N ALA A 107 -4.37 -0.58 15.73
CA ALA A 107 -4.39 -2.03 15.80
C ALA A 107 -3.22 -2.60 16.65
N LYS A 108 -2.03 -1.98 16.58
CA LYS A 108 -0.88 -2.33 17.43
C LYS A 108 -1.11 -1.99 18.90
N VAL A 109 -1.71 -0.84 19.20
CA VAL A 109 -2.07 -0.44 20.57
C VAL A 109 -3.10 -1.42 21.15
N LEU A 110 -4.12 -1.83 20.37
CA LEU A 110 -5.05 -2.86 20.82
C LEU A 110 -4.34 -4.18 21.12
N PHE A 111 -3.41 -4.61 20.26
CA PHE A 111 -2.63 -5.82 20.52
C PHE A 111 -1.78 -5.70 21.79
N GLN A 112 -1.21 -4.53 22.05
CA GLN A 112 -0.50 -4.24 23.30
C GLN A 112 -1.42 -4.32 24.51
N ASP A 113 -2.63 -3.76 24.45
CA ASP A 113 -3.62 -3.85 25.54
C ASP A 113 -3.96 -5.32 25.85
N LEU A 114 -4.22 -6.14 24.83
CA LEU A 114 -4.46 -7.58 24.97
C LEU A 114 -3.25 -8.33 25.53
N TRP A 115 -2.04 -7.82 25.27
CA TRP A 115 -0.81 -8.36 25.86
C TRP A 115 -0.72 -8.04 27.35
N LEU A 116 -0.99 -6.80 27.74
CA LEU A 116 -0.92 -6.32 29.12
C LEU A 116 -1.97 -6.98 30.03
N ILE A 117 -3.18 -7.24 29.53
CA ILE A 117 -4.22 -7.98 30.26
C ILE A 117 -3.80 -9.44 30.49
N GLY A 118 -2.90 -9.99 29.67
CA GLY A 118 -2.35 -11.33 29.86
C GLY A 118 -3.28 -12.45 29.42
N ILE A 119 -4.22 -12.21 28.50
CA ILE A 119 -5.05 -13.29 27.95
C ILE A 119 -4.23 -14.25 27.09
N ASP A 120 -4.62 -15.53 27.10
CA ASP A 120 -4.06 -16.54 26.21
C ASP A 120 -4.38 -16.25 24.73
N TRP A 121 -3.56 -16.82 23.84
CA TRP A 121 -3.65 -16.60 22.39
C TRP A 121 -5.02 -16.86 21.78
N ASP A 122 -5.69 -17.92 22.22
CA ASP A 122 -6.94 -18.41 21.64
C ASP A 122 -8.16 -18.08 22.52
N LYS A 123 -7.98 -17.20 23.52
CA LYS A 123 -9.09 -16.65 24.30
C LYS A 123 -9.75 -15.49 23.57
N PRO A 124 -11.08 -15.31 23.72
CA PRO A 124 -11.81 -14.23 23.10
C PRO A 124 -11.36 -12.87 23.66
N ILE A 125 -11.47 -11.83 22.83
CA ILE A 125 -11.22 -10.44 23.23
C ILE A 125 -12.17 -10.04 24.38
N PRO A 126 -11.65 -9.54 25.52
CA PRO A 126 -12.46 -9.07 26.64
C PRO A 126 -13.43 -7.97 26.22
N LEU A 127 -14.60 -7.92 26.87
CA LEU A 127 -15.67 -6.95 26.56
C LEU A 127 -15.18 -5.49 26.57
N GLU A 128 -14.28 -5.15 27.49
CA GLU A 128 -13.65 -3.83 27.62
C GLU A 128 -12.85 -3.38 26.38
N LEU A 129 -12.34 -4.32 25.58
CA LEU A 129 -11.55 -4.03 24.36
C LEU A 129 -12.32 -4.32 23.07
N GLN A 130 -13.52 -4.91 23.13
CA GLN A 130 -14.32 -5.20 21.94
C GLN A 130 -14.71 -3.93 21.17
N SER A 131 -14.99 -2.83 21.87
CA SER A 131 -15.29 -1.54 21.23
C SER A 131 -14.10 -1.01 20.41
N LYS A 132 -12.88 -1.08 20.96
CA LYS A 132 -11.64 -0.71 20.25
C LYS A 132 -11.42 -1.60 19.04
N TRP A 133 -11.66 -2.90 19.18
CA TRP A 133 -11.53 -3.85 18.08
C TRP A 133 -12.53 -3.60 16.95
N ASN A 134 -13.80 -3.39 17.28
CA ASN A 134 -14.84 -3.07 16.31
C ASN A 134 -14.52 -1.77 15.57
N LYS A 135 -14.03 -0.74 16.27
CA LYS A 135 -13.56 0.50 15.66
C LYS A 135 -12.41 0.26 14.67
N CYS A 136 -11.42 -0.56 15.03
CA CYS A 136 -10.33 -0.93 14.11
C CYS A 136 -10.89 -1.60 12.85
N HIS A 137 -11.85 -2.52 13.01
CA HIS A 137 -12.48 -3.21 11.89
C HIS A 137 -13.29 -2.26 10.99
N GLU A 138 -14.06 -1.33 11.56
CA GLU A 138 -14.79 -0.32 10.79
C GLU A 138 -13.84 0.56 9.97
N GLN A 139 -12.72 0.98 10.56
CA GLN A 139 -11.71 1.79 9.88
C GLN A 139 -11.06 1.07 8.69
N LEU A 140 -10.92 -0.27 8.72
CA LEU A 140 -10.40 -1.03 7.58
C LEU A 140 -11.24 -0.83 6.31
N LYS A 141 -12.55 -0.60 6.45
CA LYS A 141 -13.47 -0.35 5.32
C LYS A 141 -13.19 0.98 4.61
N GLU A 142 -12.45 1.88 5.24
CA GLU A 142 -12.07 3.17 4.69
C GLU A 142 -10.76 3.11 3.88
N LEU A 143 -9.93 2.07 4.09
CA LEU A 143 -8.64 1.94 3.38
C LEU A 143 -8.75 2.00 1.85
N PRO A 144 -9.74 1.36 1.20
CA PRO A 144 -9.89 1.43 -0.25
C PRO A 144 -10.21 2.84 -0.79
N LYS A 145 -10.65 3.76 0.08
CA LYS A 145 -10.94 5.16 -0.32
C LYS A 145 -9.67 6.02 -0.33
N ILE A 146 -8.59 5.54 0.28
CA ILE A 146 -7.32 6.26 0.34
C ILE A 146 -6.60 6.10 -1.00
N GLN A 147 -6.33 7.22 -1.64
CA GLN A 147 -5.53 7.29 -2.87
C GLN A 147 -4.39 8.27 -2.66
N ILE A 148 -3.16 7.79 -2.84
CA ILE A 148 -1.96 8.58 -2.64
C ILE A 148 -1.28 8.78 -4.00
N PRO A 149 -1.14 10.02 -4.50
CA PRO A 149 -0.33 10.29 -5.70
C PRO A 149 1.07 9.70 -5.55
N ARG A 150 1.51 8.88 -6.51
CA ARG A 150 2.87 8.34 -6.50
C ARG A 150 3.91 9.44 -6.78
N TRP A 151 3.50 10.47 -7.51
CA TRP A 151 4.35 11.54 -7.98
C TRP A 151 3.68 12.89 -7.73
N TYR A 152 4.38 13.78 -7.03
CA TYR A 152 3.87 15.10 -6.61
C TYR A 152 4.43 16.27 -7.43
N PHE A 153 5.43 16.06 -8.29
CA PHE A 153 6.20 17.13 -8.92
C PHE A 153 5.89 17.26 -10.42
N SER A 154 4.92 18.08 -10.84
CA SER A 154 4.60 18.20 -12.28
C SER A 154 5.81 18.59 -13.13
N THR A 155 5.90 18.03 -14.35
CA THR A 155 6.96 18.33 -15.33
C THR A 155 6.83 19.71 -15.98
N ASP A 156 5.70 20.39 -15.83
CA ASP A 156 5.39 21.66 -16.53
C ASP A 156 5.65 22.92 -15.68
N VAL A 157 6.51 22.84 -14.66
CA VAL A 157 6.82 24.00 -13.82
C VAL A 157 8.18 24.57 -14.19
N GLU A 158 8.21 25.33 -15.29
CA GLU A 158 9.08 26.50 -15.34
C GLU A 158 8.76 27.37 -14.13
N THR A 159 9.80 27.85 -13.45
CA THR A 159 9.83 28.79 -12.30
C THR A 159 9.95 28.19 -10.89
N SER A 160 10.89 28.78 -10.17
CA SER A 160 11.29 28.58 -8.76
C SER A 160 10.10 28.50 -7.78
N HIS A 161 9.61 27.30 -7.51
CA HIS A 161 8.72 27.07 -6.37
C HIS A 161 9.57 26.68 -5.17
N GLU A 162 9.42 27.40 -4.05
CA GLU A 162 9.98 26.98 -2.77
C GLU A 162 9.09 25.89 -2.18
N TRP A 163 9.64 24.68 -2.11
CA TRP A 163 8.95 23.53 -1.52
C TRP A 163 9.25 23.50 -0.03
N GLU A 164 8.21 23.43 0.79
CA GLU A 164 8.36 23.37 2.24
C GLU A 164 7.89 22.01 2.75
N LEU A 165 8.72 21.38 3.58
CA LEU A 165 8.36 20.18 4.31
C LEU A 165 8.08 20.54 5.77
N TYR A 166 6.86 20.27 6.21
CA TYR A 166 6.46 20.44 7.61
C TYR A 166 6.39 19.08 8.27
N CYS A 167 7.23 18.87 9.28
CA CYS A 167 7.21 17.66 10.10
C CYS A 167 6.58 17.96 11.45
N PHE A 168 5.49 17.28 11.76
CA PHE A 168 4.86 17.32 13.07
C PHE A 168 5.08 16.00 13.79
N ASN A 169 5.37 16.08 15.07
CA ASN A 169 5.60 14.92 15.93
C ASN A 169 4.69 15.04 17.14
N ASP A 170 4.10 13.92 17.53
CA ASP A 170 3.33 13.83 18.76
C ASP A 170 3.62 12.51 19.48
N SER A 171 3.51 12.53 20.80
CA SER A 171 3.83 11.41 21.66
C SER A 171 2.79 11.29 22.76
N SER A 172 2.36 10.06 23.00
CA SER A 172 1.51 9.68 24.12
C SER A 172 2.10 8.47 24.84
N GLN A 173 1.51 8.09 25.96
CA GLN A 173 1.88 6.83 26.64
C GLN A 173 1.63 5.59 25.77
N SER A 174 0.74 5.67 24.78
CA SER A 174 0.38 4.53 23.93
C SER A 174 1.24 4.44 22.67
N ALA A 175 1.68 5.56 22.11
CA ALA A 175 2.39 5.60 20.84
C ALA A 175 3.13 6.92 20.62
N TYR A 176 4.17 6.87 19.79
CA TYR A 176 4.83 8.03 19.18
C TYR A 176 4.54 8.02 17.68
N GLY A 177 4.26 9.18 17.11
CA GLY A 177 3.94 9.32 15.69
C GLY A 177 4.52 10.59 15.09
N SER A 178 4.78 10.52 13.79
CA SER A 178 5.28 11.64 12.99
C SER A 178 4.48 11.71 11.69
N VAL A 179 4.18 12.93 11.23
CA VAL A 179 3.57 13.17 9.92
C VAL A 179 4.36 14.25 9.20
N VAL A 180 4.56 14.05 7.90
CA VAL A 180 5.27 14.99 7.03
C VAL A 180 4.29 15.50 5.97
N TYR A 181 4.13 16.81 5.89
CA TYR A 181 3.36 17.48 4.87
C TYR A 181 4.30 18.14 3.87
N LEU A 182 4.01 17.97 2.59
CA LEU A 182 4.62 18.73 1.52
C LEU A 182 3.69 19.89 1.17
N LYS A 183 4.18 21.12 1.32
CA LYS A 183 3.51 22.32 0.82
C LYS A 183 4.14 22.69 -0.52
N ILE A 184 3.29 22.74 -1.53
CA ILE A 184 3.58 23.01 -2.94
C ILE A 184 3.04 24.40 -3.26
#